data_AF-A0A4R1QUL4-F1
#
_entry.id   AF-A0A4R1QUL4-F1
#
_cell.length_a   1.000
_cell.length_b   1.000
_cell.length_c   1.000
_cell.angle_alpha   90.00
_cell.angle_beta   90.00
_cell.angle_gamma   90.00
#
_symmetry.space_group_name_H-M   'P 1'
#
loop_
_entity.id
_entity.type
_entity.pdbx_description
1 polymer ?
#
loop_
_entity_poly.entity_id
_entity_poly.type
_entity_poly.pdbx_seq_one_letter_code
_entity_poly.pdbx_strand_id
1 'polypeptide(L)'
;MKVCSFFGQKEVYNKKLKLKIKKEIEAVLPCDNSFIFYFYLKDNFSYICFRAVKQLQQMHKDKDISIVCVNYRSEDYKDHYFETPMGEMSNLQNYDNSFILHVPGKNDHWYHNSLRVQKWIITESDFVFYYLYDKFSITHMSLLSLLKKQQEQGKIILTDITYKSTQLKVKKIIASLPTDIQYVYTQLNDGTPTSKLSKELGLSVVKLYQKYRTGVRSLSVLKQNVEIEKP
;
A
#
# COMPACT_ATOMS: atom_id res chain seq x y z
N MET A 1 -18.40 -5.60 -15.66
CA MET A 1 -17.44 -4.65 -15.09
C MET A 1 -16.94 -5.18 -13.76
N LYS A 2 -15.61 -5.21 -13.58
CA LYS A 2 -14.96 -5.66 -12.33
C LYS A 2 -14.14 -4.56 -11.67
N VAL A 3 -14.17 -4.52 -10.35
CA VAL A 3 -13.43 -3.54 -9.55
C VAL A 3 -12.21 -4.19 -8.93
N CYS A 4 -11.05 -3.61 -9.18
CA CYS A 4 -9.76 -4.07 -8.68
C CYS A 4 -9.17 -3.02 -7.74
N SER A 5 -8.54 -3.45 -6.66
CA SER A 5 -7.79 -2.55 -5.79
C SER A 5 -6.51 -3.16 -5.23
N PHE A 6 -5.70 -2.31 -4.61
CA PHE A 6 -4.41 -2.68 -4.04
C PHE A 6 -4.36 -2.34 -2.57
N PHE A 7 -3.81 -3.25 -1.77
CA PHE A 7 -3.64 -3.06 -0.33
C PHE A 7 -2.27 -3.52 0.12
N GLY A 8 -1.44 -2.66 0.69
CA GLY A 8 -0.11 -3.10 1.07
C GLY A 8 0.68 -2.12 1.91
N GLN A 9 1.88 -2.56 2.27
CA GLN A 9 2.81 -1.74 3.04
C GLN A 9 3.40 -0.62 2.20
N LYS A 10 3.60 0.54 2.83
CA LYS A 10 4.24 1.70 2.22
C LYS A 10 5.62 1.40 1.63
N GLU A 11 6.38 0.53 2.30
CA GLU A 11 7.76 0.20 1.92
C GLU A 11 7.82 -1.07 1.08
N VAL A 12 8.51 -0.99 -0.05
CA VAL A 12 8.67 -2.11 -0.99
C VAL A 12 10.10 -2.64 -0.95
N TYR A 13 10.23 -3.92 -0.57
CA TYR A 13 11.51 -4.61 -0.40
C TYR A 13 11.81 -5.65 -1.48
N ASN A 14 10.96 -5.76 -2.51
CA ASN A 14 11.11 -6.77 -3.56
C ASN A 14 11.32 -6.14 -4.93
N LYS A 15 12.48 -6.45 -5.55
CA LYS A 15 12.85 -5.88 -6.85
C LYS A 15 11.95 -6.29 -8.03
N LYS A 16 11.30 -7.44 -7.91
CA LYS A 16 10.44 -8.03 -8.95
C LYS A 16 8.95 -7.79 -8.69
N LEU A 17 8.58 -6.93 -7.73
CA LEU A 17 7.18 -6.69 -7.37
C LEU A 17 6.37 -6.16 -8.56
N LYS A 18 6.91 -5.22 -9.36
CA LYS A 18 6.24 -4.69 -10.56
C LYS A 18 5.87 -5.81 -11.54
N LEU A 19 6.77 -6.77 -11.78
CA LEU A 19 6.52 -7.92 -12.66
C LEU A 19 5.44 -8.85 -12.08
N LYS A 20 5.46 -9.10 -10.77
CA LYS A 20 4.41 -9.90 -10.12
C LYS A 20 3.06 -9.21 -10.21
N ILE A 21 2.98 -7.91 -9.90
CA ILE A 21 1.73 -7.14 -10.02
C ILE A 21 1.15 -7.28 -11.43
N LYS A 22 1.97 -7.07 -12.47
CA LYS A 22 1.51 -7.23 -13.86
C LYS A 22 0.94 -8.62 -14.13
N LYS A 23 1.72 -9.66 -13.83
CA LYS A 23 1.31 -11.06 -14.05
C LYS A 23 -0.01 -11.39 -13.37
N GLU A 24 -0.19 -10.94 -12.13
CA GLU A 24 -1.38 -11.25 -11.34
C GLU A 24 -2.61 -10.45 -11.83
N ILE A 25 -2.43 -9.22 -12.31
CA ILE A 25 -3.52 -8.47 -12.97
C ILE A 25 -3.87 -9.10 -14.32
N GLU A 26 -2.88 -9.47 -15.13
CA GLU A 26 -3.09 -10.14 -16.42
C GLU A 26 -3.88 -11.45 -16.25
N ALA A 27 -3.69 -12.17 -15.15
CA ALA A 27 -4.47 -13.36 -14.83
C ALA A 27 -5.97 -13.08 -14.56
N VAL A 28 -6.32 -11.84 -14.21
CA VAL A 28 -7.71 -11.39 -13.96
C VAL A 28 -8.37 -10.82 -15.21
N LEU A 29 -7.60 -10.32 -16.18
CA LEU A 29 -8.15 -9.71 -17.41
C LEU A 29 -9.09 -10.61 -18.25
N PRO A 30 -8.96 -11.95 -18.26
CA PRO A 30 -9.93 -12.82 -18.93
C PRO A 30 -11.33 -12.84 -18.29
N CYS A 31 -11.47 -12.40 -17.05
CA CYS A 31 -12.75 -12.50 -16.32
C CYS A 31 -13.82 -11.49 -16.77
N ASP A 32 -13.44 -10.39 -17.43
CA ASP A 32 -14.35 -9.34 -17.88
C ASP A 32 -13.72 -8.55 -19.04
N ASN A 33 -14.47 -7.65 -19.65
CA ASN A 33 -13.98 -6.70 -20.66
C ASN A 33 -13.82 -5.27 -20.11
N SER A 34 -14.44 -4.95 -18.97
CA SER A 34 -14.36 -3.64 -18.34
C SER A 34 -13.89 -3.74 -16.89
N PHE A 35 -12.90 -2.92 -16.53
CA PHE A 35 -12.22 -2.92 -15.24
C PHE A 35 -12.05 -1.51 -14.68
N ILE A 36 -12.32 -1.34 -13.39
CA ILE A 36 -12.01 -0.14 -12.62
C ILE A 36 -10.90 -0.47 -11.63
N PHE A 37 -9.78 0.26 -11.67
CA PHE A 37 -8.71 0.13 -10.69
C PHE A 37 -8.74 1.30 -9.70
N TYR A 38 -9.10 1.02 -8.45
CA TYR A 38 -9.07 2.00 -7.37
C TYR A 38 -7.68 2.10 -6.73
N PHE A 39 -7.20 3.34 -6.59
CA PHE A 39 -5.93 3.67 -5.96
C PHE A 39 -6.10 4.65 -4.81
N TYR A 40 -5.33 4.41 -3.76
CA TYR A 40 -5.05 5.39 -2.73
C TYR A 40 -3.56 5.76 -2.76
N LEU A 41 -3.20 6.71 -3.64
CA LEU A 41 -1.79 7.05 -3.92
C LEU A 41 -1.15 7.84 -2.78
N LYS A 42 -0.55 7.12 -1.84
CA LYS A 42 0.12 7.71 -0.66
C LYS A 42 1.54 7.20 -0.42
N ASP A 43 1.96 6.20 -1.17
CA ASP A 43 3.20 5.48 -0.92
C ASP A 43 3.79 4.85 -2.19
N ASN A 44 4.98 4.27 -2.03
CA ASN A 44 5.72 3.66 -3.13
C ASN A 44 5.00 2.41 -3.66
N PHE A 45 4.32 1.66 -2.80
CA PHE A 45 3.59 0.47 -3.22
C PHE A 45 2.42 0.82 -4.14
N SER A 46 1.55 1.72 -3.70
CA SER A 46 0.42 2.22 -4.50
C SER A 46 0.88 2.83 -5.82
N TYR A 47 2.02 3.54 -5.82
CA TYR A 47 2.62 4.09 -7.03
C TYR A 47 3.14 3.03 -8.01
N ILE A 48 3.81 1.98 -7.52
CA ILE A 48 4.26 0.86 -8.37
C ILE A 48 3.05 0.15 -8.99
N CYS A 49 1.97 -0.04 -8.23
CA CYS A 49 0.73 -0.63 -8.73
C CYS A 49 0.09 0.25 -9.82
N PHE A 50 0.02 1.56 -9.59
CA PHE A 50 -0.49 2.52 -10.57
C PHE A 50 0.28 2.46 -11.88
N ARG A 51 1.61 2.50 -11.84
CA ARG A 51 2.43 2.39 -13.05
C ARG A 51 2.29 1.04 -13.75
N ALA A 52 2.07 -0.04 -13.01
CA ALA A 52 1.79 -1.34 -13.60
C ALA A 52 0.44 -1.37 -14.35
N VAL A 53 -0.62 -0.84 -13.74
CA VAL A 53 -1.95 -0.74 -14.37
C VAL A 53 -1.94 0.19 -15.59
N LYS A 54 -1.25 1.32 -15.51
CA LYS A 54 -1.10 2.23 -16.66
C LYS A 54 -0.43 1.54 -17.85
N GLN A 55 0.63 0.76 -17.60
CA GLN A 55 1.28 -0.02 -18.66
C GLN A 55 0.32 -1.08 -19.23
N LEU A 56 -0.50 -1.72 -18.39
CA LEU A 56 -1.52 -2.67 -18.85
C LEU A 56 -2.62 -2.01 -19.69
N GLN A 57 -3.10 -0.83 -19.31
CA GLN A 57 -4.05 -0.03 -20.10
C GLN A 57 -3.50 0.34 -21.49
N GLN A 58 -2.18 0.49 -21.61
CA GLN A 58 -1.53 0.71 -22.91
C GLN A 58 -1.42 -0.57 -23.74
N MET A 59 -1.15 -1.70 -23.10
CA MET A 59 -0.94 -3.00 -23.75
C MET A 59 -2.25 -3.70 -24.17
N HIS A 60 -3.34 -3.47 -23.42
CA HIS A 60 -4.64 -4.12 -23.63
C HIS A 60 -5.69 -3.11 -24.08
N LYS A 61 -5.54 -2.56 -25.29
CA LYS A 61 -6.47 -1.59 -25.88
C LYS A 61 -7.84 -2.18 -26.22
N ASP A 62 -7.94 -3.50 -26.25
CA ASP A 62 -9.18 -4.26 -26.38
C ASP A 62 -10.02 -4.28 -25.09
N LYS A 63 -9.44 -3.84 -23.95
CA LYS A 63 -10.11 -3.79 -22.65
C LYS A 63 -10.46 -2.35 -22.28
N ASP A 64 -11.63 -2.16 -21.69
CA ASP A 64 -12.02 -0.90 -21.07
C ASP A 64 -11.44 -0.84 -19.65
N ILE A 65 -10.27 -0.22 -19.50
CA ILE A 65 -9.58 -0.08 -18.23
C ILE A 65 -9.66 1.37 -17.77
N SER A 66 -10.33 1.59 -16.64
CA SER A 66 -10.42 2.87 -15.92
C SER A 66 -9.47 2.89 -14.73
N ILE A 67 -8.78 4.03 -14.52
CA ILE A 67 -7.94 4.27 -13.35
C ILE A 67 -8.59 5.33 -12.47
N VAL A 68 -8.79 5.01 -11.20
CA VAL A 68 -9.49 5.90 -10.28
C VAL A 68 -8.69 6.13 -9.03
N CYS A 69 -8.25 7.37 -8.84
CA CYS A 69 -7.57 7.76 -7.62
C CYS A 69 -8.57 8.33 -6.63
N VAL A 70 -8.70 7.67 -5.48
CA VAL A 70 -9.68 8.03 -4.46
C VAL A 70 -9.02 8.92 -3.42
N ASN A 71 -9.62 10.07 -3.14
CA ASN A 71 -9.10 11.03 -2.19
C ASN A 71 -10.19 11.50 -1.22
N TYR A 72 -9.83 11.83 0.01
CA TYR A 72 -10.75 12.42 0.99
C TYR A 72 -10.65 13.93 1.12
N ARG A 73 -9.61 14.54 0.54
CA ARG A 73 -9.42 16.00 0.51
C ARG A 73 -10.21 16.57 -0.68
N SER A 74 -10.77 17.77 -0.52
CA SER A 74 -11.43 18.49 -1.62
C SER A 74 -10.43 18.90 -2.71
N GLU A 75 -10.94 19.19 -3.91
CA GLU A 75 -10.15 19.65 -5.07
C GLU A 75 -9.30 20.89 -4.78
N ASP A 76 -9.71 21.72 -3.80
CA ASP A 76 -9.00 22.93 -3.39
C ASP A 76 -7.69 22.67 -2.62
N TYR A 77 -7.47 21.44 -2.15
CA TYR A 77 -6.26 21.06 -1.41
C TYR A 77 -5.11 20.67 -2.37
N LYS A 78 -4.74 21.59 -3.27
CA LYS A 78 -3.63 21.45 -4.23
C LYS A 78 -2.29 21.87 -3.63
N ASP A 79 -1.87 21.27 -2.53
CA ASP A 79 -0.53 21.57 -1.99
C ASP A 79 0.56 20.75 -2.69
N HIS A 80 1.53 21.43 -3.30
CA HIS A 80 2.99 21.21 -3.19
C HIS A 80 3.57 19.77 -3.32
N TYR A 81 3.08 18.93 -4.23
CA TYR A 81 3.57 17.54 -4.36
C TYR A 81 4.13 17.16 -5.75
N PHE A 82 4.58 18.14 -6.54
CA PHE A 82 5.06 17.97 -7.92
C PHE A 82 6.23 16.99 -8.11
N GLU A 83 6.91 16.55 -7.05
CA GLU A 83 8.04 15.60 -7.11
C GLU A 83 7.79 14.25 -6.42
N THR A 84 6.55 13.96 -6.02
CA THR A 84 6.19 12.69 -5.35
C THR A 84 5.21 11.88 -6.21
N PRO A 85 4.93 10.60 -5.87
CA PRO A 85 3.81 9.85 -6.49
C PRO A 85 2.47 10.61 -6.53
N MET A 86 2.25 11.57 -5.63
CA MET A 86 1.08 12.46 -5.64
C MET A 86 1.15 13.56 -6.73
N GLY A 87 2.31 13.91 -7.25
CA GLY A 87 2.49 14.85 -8.37
C GLY A 87 2.07 14.26 -9.72
N GLU A 88 2.29 12.95 -9.94
CA GLU A 88 1.68 12.24 -11.07
C GLU A 88 0.15 12.16 -10.91
N MET A 89 -0.36 12.13 -9.68
CA MET A 89 -1.79 12.16 -9.39
C MET A 89 -2.44 13.48 -9.84
N SER A 90 -1.75 14.63 -9.71
CA SER A 90 -2.24 15.91 -10.24
C SER A 90 -2.30 15.96 -11.78
N ASN A 91 -1.58 15.09 -12.47
CA ASN A 91 -1.61 14.97 -13.94
C ASN A 91 -2.54 13.85 -14.43
N LEU A 92 -3.31 13.19 -13.54
CA LEU A 92 -4.21 12.11 -13.92
C LEU A 92 -5.26 12.51 -14.95
N GLN A 93 -5.71 13.76 -14.88
CA GLN A 93 -6.69 14.32 -15.82
C GLN A 93 -6.15 14.38 -17.26
N ASN A 94 -4.83 14.28 -17.45
CA ASN A 94 -4.19 14.24 -18.77
C ASN A 94 -4.11 12.81 -19.36
N TYR A 95 -4.65 11.80 -18.66
CA TYR A 95 -4.66 10.42 -19.13
C TYR A 95 -6.07 9.95 -19.45
N ASP A 96 -6.19 9.18 -20.54
CA ASP A 96 -7.46 8.59 -20.95
C ASP A 96 -8.04 7.71 -19.83
N ASN A 97 -9.35 7.86 -19.62
CA ASN A 97 -10.14 7.06 -18.68
C ASN A 97 -9.58 7.06 -17.24
N SER A 98 -9.01 8.20 -16.82
CA SER A 98 -8.42 8.38 -15.50
C SER A 98 -9.13 9.51 -14.75
N PHE A 99 -9.57 9.26 -13.51
CA PHE A 99 -10.31 10.24 -12.72
C PHE A 99 -9.97 10.23 -11.24
N ILE A 100 -10.27 11.36 -10.59
CA ILE A 100 -10.16 11.51 -9.14
C ILE A 100 -11.57 11.39 -8.56
N LEU A 101 -11.76 10.46 -7.63
CA LEU A 101 -13.01 10.30 -6.90
C LEU A 101 -12.85 10.86 -5.49
N HIS A 102 -13.69 11.83 -5.15
CA HIS A 102 -13.71 12.43 -3.82
C HIS A 102 -14.68 11.67 -2.91
N VAL A 103 -14.15 11.03 -1.88
CA VAL A 103 -14.93 10.42 -0.80
C VAL A 103 -14.95 11.42 0.36
N PRO A 104 -16.09 12.06 0.69
CA PRO A 104 -16.13 13.12 1.68
C PRO A 104 -15.44 12.72 2.98
N GLY A 105 -14.37 13.45 3.32
CA GLY A 105 -13.78 13.38 4.65
C GLY A 105 -14.75 13.93 5.69
N LYS A 106 -14.59 13.54 6.96
CA LYS A 106 -15.17 14.28 8.09
C LYS A 106 -14.13 15.24 8.65
N ASN A 107 -14.56 16.18 9.48
CA ASN A 107 -13.68 17.06 10.25
C ASN A 107 -12.97 16.29 11.39
N ASP A 108 -12.24 15.24 11.01
CA ASP A 108 -11.51 14.34 11.88
C ASP A 108 -10.02 14.33 11.50
N HIS A 109 -9.18 13.81 12.40
CA HIS A 109 -7.77 13.61 12.14
C HIS A 109 -7.52 12.84 10.82
N TRP A 110 -6.52 13.28 10.04
CA TRP A 110 -6.21 12.77 8.69
C TRP A 110 -6.10 11.25 8.61
N TYR A 111 -5.65 10.60 9.68
CA TYR A 111 -5.56 9.14 9.80
C TYR A 111 -6.94 8.46 9.65
N HIS A 112 -7.98 9.00 10.31
CA HIS A 112 -9.33 8.42 10.25
C HIS A 112 -9.94 8.57 8.86
N ASN A 113 -9.77 9.71 8.21
CA ASN A 113 -10.20 9.89 6.83
C ASN A 113 -9.43 8.98 5.87
N SER A 114 -8.14 8.76 6.12
CA SER A 114 -7.34 7.81 5.33
C SER A 114 -7.81 6.37 5.47
N LEU A 115 -8.21 5.97 6.68
CA LEU A 115 -8.80 4.66 6.92
C LEU A 115 -10.19 4.53 6.27
N ARG A 116 -11.02 5.58 6.27
CA ARG A 116 -12.34 5.57 5.62
C ARG A 116 -12.21 5.30 4.12
N VAL A 117 -11.32 6.02 3.44
CA VAL A 117 -11.08 5.81 2.00
C VAL A 117 -10.63 4.38 1.73
N GLN A 118 -9.65 3.87 2.46
CA GLN A 118 -9.18 2.49 2.27
C GLN A 118 -10.28 1.46 2.54
N LYS A 119 -11.11 1.64 3.58
CA LYS A 119 -12.25 0.76 3.85
C LYS A 119 -13.28 0.79 2.72
N TRP A 120 -13.57 1.97 2.21
CA TRP A 120 -14.47 2.15 1.08
C TRP A 120 -13.94 1.43 -0.17
N ILE A 121 -12.69 1.67 -0.55
CA ILE A 121 -12.03 0.99 -1.69
C ILE A 121 -12.16 -0.54 -1.56
N ILE A 122 -11.84 -1.10 -0.40
CA ILE A 122 -11.93 -2.54 -0.15
C ILE A 122 -13.37 -3.04 -0.34
N THR A 123 -14.35 -2.30 0.17
CA THR A 123 -15.77 -2.67 0.11
C THR A 123 -16.34 -2.66 -1.30
N GLU A 124 -15.84 -1.78 -2.17
CA GLU A 124 -16.27 -1.70 -3.57
C GLU A 124 -15.52 -2.68 -4.49
N SER A 125 -14.52 -3.40 -4.00
CA SER A 125 -13.66 -4.24 -4.84
C SER A 125 -14.25 -5.63 -5.09
N ASP A 126 -14.07 -6.18 -6.29
CA ASP A 126 -14.19 -7.61 -6.58
C ASP A 126 -12.85 -8.34 -6.35
N PHE A 127 -11.75 -7.70 -6.72
CA PHE A 127 -10.40 -8.24 -6.63
C PHE A 127 -9.51 -7.32 -5.78
N VAL A 128 -8.81 -7.89 -4.80
CA VAL A 128 -7.83 -7.15 -4.02
C VAL A 128 -6.46 -7.82 -4.11
N PHE A 129 -5.47 -7.10 -4.65
CA PHE A 129 -4.08 -7.54 -4.68
C PHE A 129 -3.36 -6.98 -3.45
N TYR A 130 -2.83 -7.86 -2.60
CA TYR A 130 -2.23 -7.43 -1.34
C TYR A 130 -0.74 -7.74 -1.19
N TYR A 131 -0.01 -6.76 -0.66
CA TYR A 131 1.42 -6.83 -0.38
C TYR A 131 1.69 -6.56 1.10
N LEU A 132 1.74 -7.60 1.91
CA LEU A 132 1.88 -7.50 3.36
C LEU A 132 2.90 -8.50 3.87
N TYR A 133 3.79 -8.01 4.72
CA TYR A 133 4.53 -8.89 5.61
C TYR A 133 3.80 -8.87 6.96
N ASP A 134 2.98 -9.89 7.22
CA ASP A 134 2.02 -10.00 8.35
C ASP A 134 2.57 -9.66 9.75
N LYS A 135 3.89 -9.66 9.94
CA LYS A 135 4.57 -9.34 11.21
C LYS A 135 5.24 -7.95 11.24
N PHE A 136 4.90 -7.07 10.30
CA PHE A 136 5.65 -5.82 10.07
C PHE A 136 4.75 -4.60 9.81
N SER A 137 3.48 -4.63 10.22
CA SER A 137 2.54 -3.56 9.88
C SER A 137 1.32 -3.49 10.82
N ILE A 138 1.47 -2.78 11.95
CA ILE A 138 0.37 -2.44 12.87
C ILE A 138 -0.73 -1.63 12.18
N THR A 139 -0.34 -0.75 11.26
CA THR A 139 -1.17 0.37 10.78
C THR A 139 -2.45 -0.05 10.07
N HIS A 140 -2.59 -1.34 9.73
CA HIS A 140 -3.69 -1.83 8.93
C HIS A 140 -4.43 -3.04 9.51
N MET A 141 -4.29 -3.39 10.80
CA MET A 141 -4.98 -4.55 11.40
C MET A 141 -6.51 -4.53 11.19
N SER A 142 -7.13 -3.35 11.27
CA SER A 142 -8.57 -3.19 11.01
C SER A 142 -8.94 -3.41 9.53
N LEU A 143 -8.06 -3.04 8.60
CA LEU A 143 -8.26 -3.23 7.16
C LEU A 143 -7.99 -4.69 6.77
N LEU A 144 -6.98 -5.33 7.37
CA LEU A 144 -6.71 -6.75 7.19
C LEU A 144 -7.88 -7.61 7.71
N SER A 145 -8.45 -7.25 8.86
CA SER A 145 -9.64 -7.92 9.40
C SER A 145 -10.84 -7.76 8.46
N LEU A 146 -11.03 -6.57 7.87
CA LEU A 146 -12.07 -6.32 6.87
C LEU A 146 -11.87 -7.18 5.62
N LEU A 147 -10.65 -7.25 5.08
CA LEU A 147 -10.30 -8.06 3.91
C LEU A 147 -10.61 -9.53 4.13
N LYS A 148 -10.11 -10.11 5.24
CA LYS A 148 -10.36 -11.51 5.57
C LYS A 148 -11.85 -11.81 5.70
N LYS A 149 -12.59 -10.93 6.40
CA LYS A 149 -14.05 -11.07 6.54
C LYS A 149 -14.76 -11.03 5.18
N GLN A 150 -14.38 -10.13 4.28
CA GLN A 150 -15.01 -10.05 2.95
C GLN A 150 -14.65 -11.25 2.06
N GLN A 151 -13.42 -11.77 2.18
CA GLN A 151 -13.00 -12.98 1.49
C GLN A 151 -13.78 -14.20 1.99
N GLU A 152 -13.92 -14.37 3.31
CA GLU A 152 -14.72 -15.44 3.92
C GLU A 152 -16.20 -15.38 3.49
N GLN A 153 -16.72 -14.18 3.25
CA GLN A 153 -18.06 -13.95 2.72
C GLN A 153 -18.18 -14.16 1.20
N GLY A 154 -17.09 -14.49 0.50
CA GLY A 154 -17.07 -14.66 -0.95
C GLY A 154 -17.31 -13.36 -1.73
N LYS A 155 -17.17 -12.20 -1.09
CA LYS A 155 -17.39 -10.89 -1.73
C LYS A 155 -16.20 -10.43 -2.55
N ILE A 156 -14.99 -10.80 -2.11
CA ILE A 156 -13.74 -10.42 -2.78
C ILE A 156 -12.87 -11.65 -3.03
N ILE A 157 -12.11 -11.58 -4.12
CA ILE A 157 -10.99 -12.50 -4.40
C ILE A 157 -9.71 -11.79 -3.96
N LEU A 158 -9.00 -12.41 -3.01
CA LEU A 158 -7.78 -11.87 -2.42
C LEU A 158 -6.54 -12.55 -3.00
N THR A 159 -5.64 -11.77 -3.60
CA THR A 159 -4.41 -12.27 -4.25
C THR A 159 -3.16 -11.80 -3.52
N ASP A 160 -2.36 -12.73 -2.98
CA ASP A 160 -1.11 -12.43 -2.28
C ASP A 160 0.05 -12.16 -3.26
N ILE A 161 0.41 -10.90 -3.41
CA ILE A 161 1.55 -10.47 -4.21
C ILE A 161 2.85 -10.34 -3.39
N THR A 162 2.84 -10.77 -2.14
CA THR A 162 4.04 -10.82 -1.28
C THR A 162 4.96 -11.96 -1.72
N TYR A 163 6.27 -11.72 -1.66
CA TYR A 163 7.27 -12.75 -1.89
C TYR A 163 7.77 -13.34 -0.57
N LYS A 164 7.49 -14.62 -0.33
CA LYS A 164 7.97 -15.36 0.86
C LYS A 164 9.50 -15.26 1.02
N SER A 165 10.25 -15.28 -0.08
CA SER A 165 11.71 -15.12 -0.06
C SER A 165 12.16 -13.77 0.46
N THR A 166 11.43 -12.68 0.18
CA THR A 166 11.72 -11.35 0.75
C THR A 166 11.40 -11.31 2.24
N GLN A 167 10.31 -11.95 2.67
CA GLN A 167 9.97 -12.05 4.09
C GLN A 167 11.08 -12.74 4.89
N LEU A 168 11.68 -13.80 4.33
CA LEU A 168 12.82 -14.48 4.94
C LEU A 168 14.06 -13.58 5.03
N LYS A 169 14.33 -12.77 4.00
CA LYS A 169 15.44 -11.80 4.03
C LYS A 169 15.22 -10.72 5.09
N VAL A 170 14.01 -10.16 5.18
CA VAL A 170 13.64 -9.20 6.23
C VAL A 170 13.86 -9.82 7.62
N LYS A 171 13.34 -11.04 7.85
CA LYS A 171 13.55 -11.76 9.11
C LYS A 171 15.03 -11.95 9.46
N LYS A 172 15.86 -12.36 8.48
CA LYS A 172 17.31 -12.53 8.68
C LYS A 172 18.01 -11.23 9.06
N ILE A 173 17.69 -10.13 8.36
CA ILE A 173 18.28 -8.82 8.68
C ILE A 173 17.88 -8.39 10.09
N ILE A 174 16.60 -8.45 10.43
CA ILE A 174 16.12 -8.06 11.77
C ILE A 174 16.72 -8.94 12.87
N ALA A 175 16.89 -10.24 12.63
CA ALA A 175 17.53 -11.15 13.58
C ALA A 175 19.05 -10.90 13.78
N SER A 176 19.69 -10.19 12.84
CA SER A 176 21.11 -9.80 12.97
C SER A 176 21.32 -8.48 13.73
N LEU A 177 20.23 -7.78 14.09
CA LEU A 177 20.30 -6.53 14.83
C LEU A 177 20.52 -6.79 16.33
N PRO A 178 21.05 -5.79 17.07
CA PRO A 178 21.08 -5.81 18.53
C PRO A 178 19.72 -6.18 19.14
N THR A 179 19.72 -7.00 20.19
CA THR A 179 18.52 -7.60 20.81
C THR A 179 17.48 -6.55 21.21
N ASP A 180 17.93 -5.40 21.70
CA ASP A 180 17.07 -4.28 22.09
C ASP A 180 16.37 -3.63 20.89
N ILE A 181 17.05 -3.53 19.74
CA ILE A 181 16.47 -3.05 18.49
C ILE A 181 15.50 -4.12 17.93
N GLN A 182 15.90 -5.39 17.93
CA GLN A 182 15.05 -6.49 17.50
C GLN A 182 13.74 -6.53 18.31
N TYR A 183 13.83 -6.40 19.63
CA TYR A 183 12.70 -6.40 20.54
C TYR A 183 11.76 -5.23 20.25
N VAL A 184 12.29 -4.00 20.25
CA VAL A 184 11.49 -2.79 19.98
C VAL A 184 10.85 -2.86 18.60
N TYR A 185 11.60 -3.28 17.59
CA TYR A 185 11.10 -3.41 16.22
C TYR A 185 9.98 -4.45 16.11
N THR A 186 10.10 -5.59 16.79
CA THR A 186 9.08 -6.65 16.78
C THR A 186 7.82 -6.19 17.52
N GLN A 187 7.96 -5.67 18.73
CA GLN A 187 6.84 -5.19 19.54
C GLN A 187 6.05 -4.07 18.85
N LEU A 188 6.75 -3.09 18.28
CA LEU A 188 6.13 -2.01 17.50
C LEU A 188 5.66 -2.42 16.11
N ASN A 189 5.86 -3.66 15.69
CA ASN A 189 5.24 -4.20 14.48
C ASN A 189 4.07 -5.13 14.79
N ASP A 190 4.06 -5.75 15.97
CA ASP A 190 3.03 -6.69 16.43
C ASP A 190 1.78 -5.99 17.00
N GLY A 191 1.81 -4.68 17.22
CA GLY A 191 0.64 -3.92 17.68
C GLY A 191 0.86 -3.17 18.98
N THR A 192 1.98 -3.39 19.65
CA THR A 192 2.18 -2.89 21.01
C THR A 192 2.16 -1.36 21.04
N PRO A 193 1.25 -0.73 21.81
CA PRO A 193 1.20 0.72 21.92
C PRO A 193 2.52 1.28 22.43
N THR A 194 3.00 2.35 21.82
CA THR A 194 4.27 3.00 22.19
C THR A 194 4.29 3.44 23.66
N SER A 195 3.15 3.86 24.21
CA SER A 195 3.00 4.20 25.63
C SER A 195 3.22 3.00 26.56
N LYS A 196 2.77 1.81 26.17
CA LYS A 196 2.97 0.57 26.93
C LYS A 196 4.45 0.17 26.89
N LEU A 197 5.02 0.09 25.69
CA LEU A 197 6.41 -0.30 25.49
C LEU A 197 7.41 0.69 26.13
N SER A 198 7.07 1.98 26.14
CA SER A 198 7.86 3.05 26.78
C SER A 198 7.98 2.83 28.28
N LYS A 199 6.86 2.50 28.94
CA LYS A 199 6.82 2.20 30.37
C LYS A 199 7.59 0.92 30.69
N GLU A 200 7.39 -0.12 29.90
CA GLU A 200 8.04 -1.43 30.08
C GLU A 200 9.57 -1.34 30.00
N LEU A 201 10.09 -0.60 29.03
CA LEU A 201 11.53 -0.48 28.79
C LEU A 201 12.19 0.68 29.54
N GLY A 202 11.43 1.51 30.26
CA GLY A 202 11.95 2.73 30.90
C GLY A 202 12.55 3.73 29.88
N LEU A 203 12.08 3.72 28.64
CA LEU A 203 12.58 4.56 27.55
C LEU A 203 11.58 5.64 27.17
N SER A 204 12.07 6.83 26.82
CA SER A 204 11.21 7.83 26.20
C SER A 204 10.69 7.34 24.84
N VAL A 205 9.49 7.79 24.46
CA VAL A 205 8.89 7.48 23.15
C VAL A 205 9.83 7.85 21.99
N VAL A 206 10.60 8.94 22.14
CA VAL A 206 11.61 9.35 21.15
C VAL A 206 12.69 8.29 20.98
N LYS A 207 13.26 7.76 22.08
CA LYS A 207 14.29 6.71 22.03
C LYS A 207 13.75 5.41 21.44
N LEU A 208 12.49 5.06 21.72
CA LEU A 208 11.83 3.91 21.08
C LEU A 208 11.75 4.09 19.57
N TYR A 209 11.29 5.25 19.10
CA TYR A 209 11.23 5.53 17.66
C TYR A 209 12.60 5.54 17.00
N GLN A 210 13.64 6.00 17.69
CA GLN A 210 15.01 5.91 17.18
C GLN A 210 15.43 4.45 16.95
N LYS A 211 15.23 3.57 17.96
CA LYS A 211 15.51 2.13 17.82
C LYS A 211 14.70 1.50 16.69
N TYR A 212 13.40 1.78 16.62
CA TYR A 212 12.54 1.32 15.53
C TYR A 212 13.04 1.76 14.16
N ARG A 213 13.38 3.05 14.01
CA ARG A 213 13.93 3.61 12.76
C ARG A 213 15.25 2.98 12.38
N THR A 214 16.10 2.61 13.35
CA THR A 214 17.32 1.85 13.06
C THR A 214 16.98 0.51 12.42
N GLY A 215 16.02 -0.25 12.98
CA GLY A 215 15.53 -1.49 12.36
C GLY A 215 15.01 -1.29 10.94
N VAL A 216 14.20 -0.26 10.72
CA VAL A 216 13.69 0.10 9.37
C VAL A 216 14.83 0.48 8.41
N ARG A 217 15.84 1.22 8.88
CA ARG A 217 17.00 1.64 8.08
C ARG A 217 17.87 0.46 7.68
N SER A 218 18.02 -0.55 8.53
CA SER A 218 18.75 -1.77 8.18
C SER A 218 18.09 -2.54 7.04
N LEU A 219 16.79 -2.37 6.82
CA LEU A 219 16.08 -2.92 5.66
C LEU A 219 16.28 -2.12 4.37
N SER A 220 16.97 -0.97 4.42
CA SER A 220 17.24 -0.13 3.24
C SER A 220 18.03 -0.87 2.15
N VAL A 221 18.89 -1.83 2.54
CA VAL A 221 19.61 -2.71 1.60
C VAL A 221 18.70 -3.55 0.71
N LEU A 222 17.44 -3.73 1.12
CA LEU A 222 16.41 -4.42 0.34
C LEU A 222 15.53 -3.46 -0.47
N LYS A 223 15.55 -2.16 -0.15
CA LYS A 223 14.71 -1.17 -0.83
C LYS A 223 15.16 -1.03 -2.29
N GLN A 224 14.18 -0.78 -3.15
CA GLN A 224 14.45 -0.24 -4.47
C GLN A 224 14.65 1.27 -4.36
N ASN A 225 15.66 1.80 -5.05
CA ASN A 225 15.51 3.13 -5.60
C ASN A 225 14.43 2.98 -6.66
N VAL A 226 13.28 3.60 -6.44
CA VAL A 226 12.30 3.78 -7.51
C VAL A 226 12.97 4.75 -8.47
N GLU A 227 13.68 4.23 -9.48
CA GLU A 227 14.12 5.06 -10.59
C GLU A 227 12.84 5.66 -11.18
N ILE A 228 12.74 6.98 -11.11
CA ILE A 228 11.78 7.74 -11.88
C ILE A 228 12.31 7.62 -13.30
N GLU A 229 11.92 6.56 -14.02
CA GLU A 229 11.99 6.55 -15.48
C GLU A 229 11.29 7.83 -15.92
N LYS A 230 12.08 8.83 -16.34
CA LYS A 230 11.54 10.04 -16.96
C LYS A 230 10.78 9.60 -18.22
N PRO A 231 9.62 10.20 -18.49
CA PRO A 231 8.81 9.86 -19.66
C PRO A 231 9.60 10.00 -20.97
#